data_AF-A0A9F5ITC9-F1
#
_entry.id   AF-A0A9F5ITC9-F1
#
_cell.length_a   1.000
_cell.length_b   1.000
_cell.length_c   1.000
_cell.angle_alpha   90.00
_cell.angle_beta   90.00
_cell.angle_gamma   90.00
#
_symmetry.space_group_name_H-M   'P 1'
#
loop_
_entity.id
_entity.type
_entity.pdbx_description
1 polymer ?
#
loop_
_entity_poly.entity_id
_entity_poly.type
_entity_poly.pdbx_seq_one_letter_code
_entity_poly.pdbx_strand_id
1 'polypeptide(L)'
;MKMVGPLRHIEIIVQQLNRFSPENESVGRFLDESAKVLQASKVTDEIPVMDILCGCLEYKTVLDVVVNAFYIRDGKHCLFSDRNMYIVICYLATFRLEELGLQQFNKIIKSMDVAKICKFLRFFFNIVNLHTWIKDEWSQIYDSVYVNENWIEPLQRWQPKIQELINELDNTADKYANTTLKKTEPNEFHLTVPNPRAILIPEQIPQQEKTKPIPRNTYKPPRMKQHLERIRLKNRQKAEELLLEANINQFSCAAPKFDYKCSIIKEFPNLAEKFQAQKIKFKTDNTPVKLNAAAVLREGVLYQRKVEQELKRIEHLLQGARDPSKFLEWQKQMRGKDLDQQLTEAECRKLQGKLSYEEAILARQYCIQENQKKAGQKREE
;
A
#
# COMPACT_ATOMS: atom_id res chain seq x y z
N MET A 1 -21.48 1.92 3.16
CA MET A 1 -22.16 0.64 3.47
C MET A 1 -21.40 -0.03 4.61
N LYS A 2 -22.06 -0.38 5.71
CA LYS A 2 -21.42 -1.16 6.79
C LYS A 2 -21.17 -2.56 6.21
N MET A 3 -19.92 -2.91 5.93
CA MET A 3 -19.57 -4.27 5.54
C MET A 3 -19.76 -5.16 6.76
N VAL A 4 -20.89 -5.87 6.82
CA VAL A 4 -21.17 -6.88 7.83
C VAL A 4 -20.96 -8.22 7.13
N GLY A 5 -19.90 -8.95 7.49
CA GLY A 5 -19.62 -10.25 6.89
C GLY A 5 -18.19 -10.79 7.10
N PRO A 6 -17.91 -12.00 6.59
CA PRO A 6 -16.61 -12.69 6.70
C PRO A 6 -15.45 -11.90 6.08
N LEU A 7 -15.72 -11.07 5.07
CA LEU A 7 -14.73 -10.17 4.45
C LEU A 7 -14.04 -9.27 5.48
N ARG A 8 -14.81 -8.68 6.40
CA ARG A 8 -14.28 -7.74 7.38
C ARG A 8 -13.31 -8.43 8.35
N HIS A 9 -13.55 -9.71 8.64
CA HIS A 9 -12.71 -10.51 9.52
C HIS A 9 -11.35 -10.77 8.86
N ILE A 10 -11.36 -11.19 7.58
CA ILE A 10 -10.16 -11.47 6.80
C ILE A 10 -9.37 -10.20 6.53
N GLU A 11 -10.05 -9.09 6.22
CA GLU A 11 -9.40 -7.80 6.01
C GLU A 11 -8.67 -7.33 7.28
N ILE A 12 -9.27 -7.50 8.46
CA ILE A 12 -8.61 -7.21 9.73
C ILE A 12 -7.38 -8.10 9.93
N ILE A 13 -7.46 -9.41 9.65
CA ILE A 13 -6.31 -10.33 9.75
C ILE A 13 -5.18 -9.88 8.82
N VAL A 14 -5.50 -9.57 7.56
CA VAL A 14 -4.50 -9.11 6.57
C VAL A 14 -3.87 -7.79 7.02
N GLN A 15 -4.66 -6.85 7.55
CA GLN A 15 -4.13 -5.60 8.09
C GLN A 15 -3.20 -5.82 9.29
N GLN A 16 -3.53 -6.73 10.21
CA GLN A 16 -2.65 -7.07 11.33
C GLN A 16 -1.36 -7.74 10.84
N LEU A 17 -1.45 -8.71 9.91
CA LEU A 17 -0.27 -9.35 9.31
C LEU A 17 0.62 -8.37 8.54
N ASN A 18 0.04 -7.35 7.90
CA ASN A 18 0.80 -6.29 7.23
C ASN A 18 1.59 -5.41 8.22
N ARG A 19 1.09 -5.24 9.44
CA ARG A 19 1.77 -4.48 10.50
C ARG A 19 2.86 -5.30 11.18
N PHE A 20 2.73 -6.63 11.21
CA PHE A 20 3.68 -7.51 11.86
C PHE A 20 5.04 -7.51 11.15
N SER A 21 6.08 -7.12 11.89
CA SER A 21 7.47 -7.21 11.42
C SER A 21 8.25 -8.17 12.32
N PRO A 22 8.69 -9.34 11.82
CA PRO A 22 9.31 -10.38 12.64
C PRO A 22 10.66 -9.97 13.24
N GLU A 23 11.31 -8.94 12.68
CA GLU A 23 12.61 -8.43 13.16
C GLU A 23 12.47 -7.51 14.38
N ASN A 24 11.32 -6.84 14.55
CA ASN A 24 11.15 -5.78 15.55
C ASN A 24 10.26 -6.19 16.73
N GLU A 25 9.39 -7.18 16.57
CA GLU A 25 8.35 -7.50 17.53
C GLU A 25 8.26 -9.01 17.82
N SER A 26 8.20 -9.35 19.11
CA SER A 26 7.96 -10.74 19.53
C SER A 26 6.52 -11.14 19.23
N VAL A 27 6.33 -12.34 18.65
CA VAL A 27 5.01 -12.90 18.28
C VAL A 27 3.97 -12.78 19.39
N GLY A 28 4.34 -13.09 20.64
CA GLY A 28 3.41 -12.99 21.79
C GLY A 28 2.90 -11.57 22.06
N ARG A 29 3.77 -10.55 22.03
CA ARG A 29 3.35 -9.14 22.23
C ARG A 29 2.43 -8.66 21.11
N PHE A 30 2.74 -9.04 19.87
CA PHE A 30 1.92 -8.72 18.72
C PHE A 30 0.51 -9.33 18.82
N LEU A 31 0.40 -10.58 19.28
CA LEU A 31 -0.88 -11.24 19.51
C LEU A 31 -1.69 -10.54 20.60
N ASP A 32 -1.05 -10.13 21.69
CA ASP A 32 -1.71 -9.38 22.78
C ASP A 32 -2.22 -8.01 22.30
N GLU A 33 -1.45 -7.31 21.45
CA GLU A 33 -1.89 -6.05 20.83
C GLU A 33 -3.05 -6.28 19.85
N SER A 34 -2.95 -7.31 19.01
CA SER A 34 -3.99 -7.67 18.04
C SER A 34 -5.30 -8.06 18.72
N ALA A 35 -5.23 -8.78 19.85
CA ALA A 35 -6.39 -9.13 20.66
C ALA A 35 -7.12 -7.88 21.19
N LYS A 36 -6.39 -6.86 21.64
CA LYS A 36 -6.98 -5.58 22.09
C LYS A 36 -7.68 -4.84 20.95
N VAL A 37 -7.09 -4.84 19.75
CA VAL A 37 -7.70 -4.23 18.55
C VAL A 37 -8.99 -4.96 18.16
N LEU A 38 -8.98 -6.29 18.23
CA LEU A 38 -10.14 -7.12 17.90
C LEU A 38 -11.28 -6.97 18.92
N GLN A 39 -10.99 -6.88 20.22
CA GLN A 39 -11.98 -6.59 21.27
C GLN A 39 -12.69 -5.24 21.05
N ALA A 40 -11.97 -4.23 20.57
CA ALA A 40 -12.56 -2.92 20.27
C ALA A 40 -13.53 -2.95 19.06
N SER A 41 -13.40 -3.94 18.18
CA SER A 41 -14.10 -3.99 16.89
C SER A 41 -15.48 -4.68 16.91
N LYS A 42 -15.92 -5.25 18.06
CA LYS A 42 -17.20 -5.98 18.24
C LYS A 42 -17.51 -6.90 17.06
N VAL A 43 -16.62 -7.86 16.82
CA VAL A 43 -16.75 -8.85 15.76
C VAL A 43 -17.50 -10.05 16.34
N THR A 44 -18.60 -10.45 15.68
CA THR A 44 -19.52 -11.49 16.17
C THR A 44 -19.16 -12.85 15.57
N ASP A 45 -18.95 -13.80 16.50
CA ASP A 45 -18.76 -15.26 16.48
C ASP A 45 -19.22 -16.12 15.28
N GLU A 46 -18.66 -15.93 14.07
CA GLU A 46 -18.73 -17.00 13.04
C GLU A 46 -17.35 -17.56 12.63
N ILE A 47 -16.28 -16.76 12.73
CA ILE A 47 -14.92 -17.19 12.37
C ILE A 47 -13.97 -16.81 13.52
N PRO A 48 -13.19 -17.75 14.08
CA PRO A 48 -12.22 -17.44 15.13
C PRO A 48 -11.01 -16.70 14.53
N VAL A 49 -11.14 -15.37 14.46
CA VAL A 49 -10.16 -14.47 13.82
C VAL A 49 -8.78 -14.58 14.46
N MET A 50 -8.74 -14.69 15.79
CA MET A 50 -7.49 -14.84 16.54
C MET A 50 -6.80 -16.17 16.23
N ASP A 51 -7.54 -17.27 16.20
CA ASP A 51 -6.97 -18.60 15.93
C ASP A 51 -6.39 -18.66 14.52
N ILE A 52 -7.04 -18.03 13.55
CA ILE A 52 -6.52 -17.92 12.18
C ILE A 52 -5.26 -17.07 12.15
N LEU A 53 -5.22 -15.94 12.86
CA LEU A 53 -4.04 -15.09 12.93
C LEU A 53 -2.86 -15.85 13.57
N CYS A 54 -3.09 -16.54 14.69
CA CYS A 54 -2.08 -17.37 15.35
C CYS A 54 -1.58 -18.47 14.41
N GLY A 55 -2.48 -19.22 13.77
CA GLY A 55 -2.10 -20.29 12.84
C GLY A 55 -1.32 -19.79 11.61
N CYS A 56 -1.65 -18.61 11.09
CA CYS A 56 -0.86 -18.00 10.01
C CYS A 56 0.57 -17.65 10.43
N LEU A 57 0.80 -17.33 11.71
CA LEU A 57 2.13 -17.04 12.25
C LEU A 57 2.89 -18.31 12.61
N GLU A 58 2.22 -19.31 13.18
CA GLU A 58 2.83 -20.60 13.56
C GLU A 58 3.28 -21.39 12.32
N TYR A 59 2.40 -21.52 11.32
CA TYR A 59 2.68 -22.26 10.09
C TYR A 59 3.29 -21.38 8.99
N LYS A 60 3.84 -20.21 9.34
CA LYS A 60 4.35 -19.23 8.38
C LYS A 60 5.36 -19.83 7.41
N THR A 61 6.28 -20.68 7.88
CA THR A 61 7.30 -21.31 7.04
C THR A 61 6.69 -22.20 5.95
N VAL A 62 5.68 -23.00 6.31
CA VAL A 62 4.94 -23.89 5.40
C VAL A 62 4.12 -23.10 4.39
N LEU A 63 3.45 -22.04 4.84
CA LEU A 63 2.63 -21.18 3.98
C LEU A 63 3.49 -20.33 3.03
N ASP A 64 4.64 -19.85 3.50
CA ASP A 64 5.58 -19.05 2.71
C ASP A 64 6.12 -19.85 1.53
N VAL A 65 6.37 -21.16 1.67
CA VAL A 65 6.75 -22.05 0.55
C VAL A 65 5.76 -21.90 -0.60
N VAL A 66 4.48 -22.16 -0.35
CA VAL A 66 3.43 -22.12 -1.38
C VAL A 66 3.29 -20.73 -1.99
N VAL A 67 3.22 -19.69 -1.15
CA VAL A 67 2.99 -18.32 -1.62
C VAL A 67 4.18 -17.79 -2.40
N ASN A 68 5.41 -18.06 -1.97
CA ASN A 68 6.61 -17.63 -2.70
C ASN A 68 6.68 -18.33 -4.07
N ALA A 69 6.38 -19.62 -4.15
CA ALA A 69 6.34 -20.33 -5.44
C ALA A 69 5.22 -19.84 -6.37
N PHE A 70 4.07 -19.46 -5.82
CA PHE A 70 3.02 -18.81 -6.60
C PHE A 70 3.55 -17.55 -7.27
N TYR A 71 4.22 -16.65 -6.53
CA TYR A 71 4.79 -15.42 -7.10
C TYR A 71 5.87 -15.68 -8.16
N ILE A 72 6.63 -16.77 -8.04
CA ILE A 72 7.66 -17.14 -9.03
C ILE A 72 7.04 -17.66 -10.33
N ARG A 73 5.99 -18.49 -10.25
CA ARG A 73 5.40 -19.18 -11.42
C ARG A 73 4.28 -18.36 -12.06
N ASP A 74 3.12 -18.30 -11.40
CA ASP A 74 1.87 -17.80 -11.98
C ASP A 74 1.52 -16.37 -11.52
N GLY A 75 2.04 -15.97 -10.36
CA GLY A 75 1.74 -14.73 -9.65
C GLY A 75 2.63 -13.53 -10.01
N LYS A 76 3.40 -13.57 -11.11
CA LYS A 76 4.37 -12.52 -11.48
C LYS A 76 3.77 -11.11 -11.59
N HIS A 77 2.48 -11.02 -11.92
CA HIS A 77 1.74 -9.76 -12.04
C HIS A 77 0.87 -9.44 -10.81
N CYS A 78 0.88 -10.29 -9.78
CA CYS A 78 0.16 -10.03 -8.55
C CYS A 78 0.96 -9.03 -7.70
N LEU A 79 0.24 -8.11 -7.03
CA LEU A 79 0.86 -7.11 -6.17
C LEU A 79 1.38 -7.77 -4.90
N PHE A 80 2.57 -7.38 -4.44
CA PHE A 80 3.12 -7.88 -3.19
C PHE A 80 2.25 -7.52 -1.96
N SER A 81 1.47 -6.43 -2.04
CA SER A 81 0.48 -6.06 -1.02
C SER A 81 -0.57 -7.15 -0.77
N ASP A 82 -0.82 -8.00 -1.76
CA ASP A 82 -1.77 -9.11 -1.67
C ASP A 82 -1.12 -10.38 -1.08
N ARG A 83 0.18 -10.37 -0.75
CA ARG A 83 0.90 -11.55 -0.21
C ARG A 83 0.25 -12.11 1.05
N ASN A 84 -0.05 -11.25 2.02
CA ASN A 84 -0.66 -11.69 3.27
C ASN A 84 -2.10 -12.18 3.07
N MET A 85 -2.81 -11.67 2.05
CA MET A 85 -4.10 -12.21 1.63
C MET A 85 -3.95 -13.67 1.15
N TYR A 86 -2.97 -13.96 0.29
CA TYR A 86 -2.71 -15.33 -0.17
C TYR A 86 -2.27 -16.27 0.96
N ILE A 87 -1.51 -15.79 1.95
CA ILE A 87 -1.14 -16.57 3.14
C ILE A 87 -2.38 -17.00 3.92
N VAL A 88 -3.29 -16.06 4.19
CA VAL A 88 -4.53 -16.36 4.92
C VAL A 88 -5.40 -17.35 4.15
N ILE A 89 -5.53 -17.18 2.83
CA ILE A 89 -6.28 -18.13 1.99
C ILE A 89 -5.61 -19.51 1.96
N CYS A 90 -4.27 -19.56 1.90
CA CYS A 90 -3.51 -20.80 1.95
C CYS A 90 -3.76 -21.53 3.29
N TYR A 91 -3.66 -20.83 4.42
CA TYR A 91 -3.93 -21.38 5.75
C TYR A 91 -5.36 -21.92 5.88
N LEU A 92 -6.32 -21.14 5.39
CA LEU A 92 -7.73 -21.56 5.40
C LEU A 92 -7.95 -22.81 4.54
N ALA A 93 -7.30 -22.89 3.37
CA ALA A 93 -7.42 -24.03 2.47
C ALA A 93 -6.72 -25.30 3.00
N THR A 94 -5.59 -25.17 3.70
CA THR A 94 -4.83 -26.32 4.24
C THR A 94 -5.38 -26.83 5.56
N PHE A 95 -5.63 -25.95 6.53
CA PHE A 95 -5.91 -26.36 7.91
C PHE A 95 -7.37 -26.23 8.32
N ARG A 96 -8.11 -25.28 7.72
CA ARG A 96 -9.47 -24.96 8.17
C ARG A 96 -10.54 -25.37 7.18
N LEU A 97 -10.21 -25.91 6.01
CA LEU A 97 -11.19 -26.22 4.98
C LEU A 97 -12.16 -27.32 5.40
N GLU A 98 -11.68 -28.32 6.15
CA GLU A 98 -12.50 -29.41 6.67
C GLU A 98 -13.43 -28.94 7.80
N GLU A 99 -12.94 -28.08 8.70
CA GLU A 99 -13.72 -27.54 9.81
C GLU A 99 -14.75 -26.48 9.38
N LEU A 100 -14.36 -25.60 8.45
CA LEU A 100 -15.16 -24.47 7.97
C LEU A 100 -16.18 -24.91 6.91
N GLY A 101 -15.84 -25.93 6.14
CA GLY A 101 -16.65 -26.46 5.07
C GLY A 101 -16.72 -25.56 3.82
N LEU A 102 -17.09 -26.17 2.70
CA LEU A 102 -17.04 -25.52 1.39
C LEU A 102 -18.00 -24.33 1.25
N GLN A 103 -19.14 -24.33 1.94
CA GLN A 103 -20.11 -23.26 1.85
C GLN A 103 -19.60 -21.94 2.46
N GLN A 104 -18.98 -22.00 3.64
CA GLN A 104 -18.40 -20.82 4.28
C GLN A 104 -17.16 -20.35 3.51
N PHE A 105 -16.36 -21.30 3.00
CA PHE A 105 -15.21 -21.00 2.15
C PHE A 105 -15.62 -20.28 0.85
N ASN A 106 -16.70 -20.70 0.20
CA ASN A 106 -17.24 -20.03 -0.98
C ASN A 106 -17.72 -18.61 -0.66
N LYS A 107 -18.41 -18.40 0.48
CA LYS A 107 -18.81 -17.05 0.94
C LYS A 107 -17.60 -16.14 1.14
N ILE A 108 -16.51 -16.66 1.69
CA ILE A 108 -15.25 -15.95 1.87
C ILE A 108 -14.67 -15.55 0.50
N ILE A 109 -14.50 -16.49 -0.42
CA ILE A 109 -13.92 -16.22 -1.74
C ILE A 109 -14.74 -15.19 -2.51
N LYS A 110 -16.07 -15.35 -2.56
CA LYS A 110 -16.99 -14.43 -3.25
C LYS A 110 -16.98 -13.01 -2.68
N SER A 111 -16.61 -12.85 -1.41
CA SER A 111 -16.55 -11.54 -0.78
C SER A 111 -15.27 -10.77 -1.13
N MET A 112 -14.24 -11.45 -1.63
CA MET A 112 -12.94 -10.91 -1.96
C MET A 112 -12.77 -10.77 -3.50
N ASP A 113 -11.57 -10.40 -3.95
CA ASP A 113 -11.26 -10.35 -5.39
C ASP A 113 -11.19 -11.77 -5.98
N VAL A 114 -12.32 -12.17 -6.57
CA VAL A 114 -12.55 -13.50 -7.15
C VAL A 114 -11.49 -13.85 -8.19
N ALA A 115 -11.08 -12.91 -9.04
CA ALA A 115 -10.13 -13.19 -10.11
C ALA A 115 -8.74 -13.55 -9.57
N LYS A 116 -8.27 -12.77 -8.57
CA LYS A 116 -6.99 -13.03 -7.90
C LYS A 116 -6.99 -14.35 -7.14
N ILE A 117 -8.05 -14.61 -6.39
CA ILE A 117 -8.14 -15.83 -5.56
C ILE A 117 -8.30 -17.07 -6.43
N CYS A 118 -9.15 -17.06 -7.46
CA CYS A 118 -9.28 -18.19 -8.39
C CYS A 118 -7.94 -18.53 -9.04
N LYS A 119 -7.16 -17.51 -9.43
CA LYS A 119 -5.81 -17.73 -9.98
C LYS A 119 -4.88 -18.42 -8.98
N PHE A 120 -4.89 -18.00 -7.71
CA PHE A 120 -4.12 -18.64 -6.65
C PHE A 120 -4.59 -20.07 -6.35
N LEU A 121 -5.90 -20.30 -6.26
CA LEU A 121 -6.48 -21.62 -5.98
C LEU A 121 -6.19 -22.62 -7.10
N ARG A 122 -6.22 -22.19 -8.37
CA ARG A 122 -5.81 -23.02 -9.51
C ARG A 122 -4.37 -23.47 -9.39
N PHE A 123 -3.48 -22.57 -8.97
CA PHE A 123 -2.07 -22.89 -8.75
C PHE A 123 -1.89 -23.87 -7.58
N PHE A 124 -2.56 -23.59 -6.45
CA PHE A 124 -2.39 -24.34 -5.21
C PHE A 124 -3.01 -25.74 -5.28
N PHE A 125 -4.22 -25.89 -5.83
CA PHE A 125 -4.89 -27.18 -5.99
C PHE A 125 -4.49 -27.94 -7.28
N ASN A 126 -3.37 -27.56 -7.91
CA ASN A 126 -2.82 -28.33 -9.01
C ASN A 126 -2.15 -29.60 -8.46
N ILE A 127 -2.70 -30.76 -8.84
CA ILE A 127 -2.25 -32.09 -8.38
C ILE A 127 -0.75 -32.29 -8.63
N VAL A 128 -0.23 -31.80 -9.76
CA VAL A 128 1.19 -31.92 -10.11
C VAL A 128 2.04 -31.12 -9.13
N ASN A 129 1.63 -29.88 -8.81
CA ASN A 129 2.37 -29.03 -7.87
C ASN A 129 2.32 -29.61 -6.44
N LEU A 130 1.17 -30.14 -6.02
CA LEU A 130 0.97 -30.72 -4.69
C LEU A 130 1.86 -31.94 -4.46
N HIS A 131 1.88 -32.90 -5.39
CA HIS A 131 2.60 -34.17 -5.23
C HIS A 131 4.09 -34.11 -5.54
N THR A 132 4.55 -33.07 -6.23
CA THR A 132 5.97 -32.88 -6.53
C THR A 132 6.56 -31.90 -5.50
N TRP A 133 6.80 -30.68 -5.94
CA TRP A 133 7.59 -29.70 -5.22
C TRP A 133 6.97 -29.27 -3.89
N ILE A 134 5.65 -29.10 -3.78
CA ILE A 134 5.04 -28.65 -2.50
C ILE A 134 5.25 -29.70 -1.41
N LYS A 135 4.98 -30.97 -1.72
CA LYS A 135 5.23 -32.09 -0.81
C LYS A 135 6.71 -32.20 -0.45
N ASP A 136 7.61 -32.08 -1.42
CA ASP A 136 9.05 -32.20 -1.17
C ASP A 136 9.55 -31.09 -0.23
N GLU A 137 9.15 -29.84 -0.43
CA GLU A 137 9.53 -28.72 0.43
C GLU A 137 8.89 -28.80 1.81
N TRP A 138 7.62 -29.21 1.91
CA TRP A 138 6.97 -29.42 3.20
C TRP A 138 7.62 -30.57 3.98
N SER A 139 8.08 -31.60 3.29
CA SER A 139 8.80 -32.73 3.88
C SER A 139 10.21 -32.37 4.37
N GLN A 140 10.75 -31.19 4.03
CA GLN A 140 11.97 -30.67 4.64
C GLN A 140 11.72 -30.06 6.02
N ILE A 141 10.49 -29.61 6.27
CA ILE A 141 10.10 -28.93 7.52
C ILE A 141 9.44 -29.94 8.49
N TYR A 142 8.60 -30.82 7.97
CA TYR A 142 7.84 -31.83 8.72
C TYR A 142 8.10 -33.23 8.18
N ASP A 143 7.72 -34.27 8.94
CA ASP A 143 7.88 -35.65 8.49
C ASP A 143 7.03 -35.92 7.23
N SER A 144 7.64 -36.58 6.25
CA SER A 144 7.04 -36.88 4.95
C SER A 144 5.74 -37.68 5.07
N VAL A 145 5.64 -38.59 6.04
CA VAL A 145 4.42 -39.39 6.29
C VAL A 145 3.31 -38.47 6.79
N TYR A 146 3.63 -37.63 7.78
CA TYR A 146 2.69 -36.66 8.35
C TYR A 146 2.17 -35.66 7.29
N VAL A 147 3.06 -35.14 6.44
CA VAL A 147 2.70 -34.20 5.36
C VAL A 147 1.73 -34.84 4.36
N ASN A 148 1.98 -36.11 3.99
CA ASN A 148 1.12 -36.81 3.05
C ASN A 148 -0.28 -37.05 3.61
N GLU A 149 -0.36 -37.64 4.79
CA GLU A 149 -1.62 -38.05 5.41
C GLU A 149 -2.46 -36.84 5.85
N ASN A 150 -1.84 -35.82 6.46
CA ASN A 150 -2.58 -34.72 7.06
C ASN A 150 -2.82 -33.54 6.12
N TRP A 151 -1.98 -33.31 5.11
CA TRP A 151 -2.09 -32.13 4.25
C TRP A 151 -2.36 -32.49 2.80
N ILE A 152 -1.55 -33.34 2.18
CA ILE A 152 -1.68 -33.64 0.74
C ILE A 152 -2.96 -34.43 0.44
N GLU A 153 -3.26 -35.47 1.22
CA GLU A 153 -4.48 -36.28 1.02
C GLU A 153 -5.78 -35.47 1.19
N PRO A 154 -5.95 -34.65 2.24
CA PRO A 154 -7.12 -33.77 2.36
C PRO A 154 -7.23 -32.76 1.23
N LEU A 155 -6.13 -32.12 0.83
CA LEU A 155 -6.13 -31.17 -0.29
C LEU A 155 -6.54 -31.84 -1.60
N GLN A 156 -6.07 -33.06 -1.85
CA GLN A 156 -6.45 -33.85 -3.03
C GLN A 156 -7.94 -34.24 -2.98
N ARG A 157 -8.47 -34.60 -1.80
CA ARG A 157 -9.90 -34.90 -1.62
C ARG A 157 -10.79 -33.71 -1.94
N TRP A 158 -10.35 -32.49 -1.60
CA TRP A 158 -11.11 -31.26 -1.87
C TRP A 158 -10.90 -30.69 -3.27
N GLN A 159 -9.84 -31.09 -3.97
CA GLN A 159 -9.50 -30.64 -5.32
C GLN A 159 -10.69 -30.63 -6.31
N PRO A 160 -11.51 -31.68 -6.48
CA PRO A 160 -12.58 -31.67 -7.48
C PRO A 160 -13.65 -30.60 -7.15
N LYS A 161 -14.01 -30.47 -5.87
CA LYS A 161 -15.02 -29.49 -5.44
C LYS A 161 -14.52 -28.04 -5.55
N ILE A 162 -13.23 -27.82 -5.34
CA ILE A 162 -12.62 -26.50 -5.55
C ILE A 162 -12.52 -26.16 -7.04
N GLN A 163 -12.26 -27.14 -7.91
CA GLN A 163 -12.29 -26.94 -9.36
C GLN A 163 -13.70 -26.61 -9.88
N GLU A 164 -14.73 -27.28 -9.36
CA GLU A 164 -16.13 -26.92 -9.64
C GLU A 164 -16.41 -25.47 -9.24
N LEU A 165 -16.00 -25.05 -8.04
CA LEU A 165 -16.14 -23.68 -7.56
C LEU A 165 -15.41 -22.66 -8.44
N ILE A 166 -14.18 -22.96 -8.89
CA ILE A 166 -13.42 -22.10 -9.79
C ILE A 166 -14.19 -21.93 -11.10
N ASN A 167 -14.65 -23.03 -11.71
CA ASN A 167 -15.41 -23.01 -12.95
C ASN A 167 -16.73 -22.22 -12.80
N GLU A 168 -17.44 -22.36 -11.69
CA GLU A 168 -18.63 -21.54 -11.39
C GLU A 168 -18.31 -20.04 -11.39
N LEU A 169 -17.19 -19.66 -10.77
CA LEU A 169 -16.77 -18.27 -10.64
C LEU A 169 -16.31 -17.68 -11.99
N ASP A 170 -15.58 -18.45 -12.81
CA ASP A 170 -15.20 -18.01 -14.17
C ASP A 170 -16.42 -17.80 -15.06
N ASN A 171 -17.38 -18.74 -15.03
CA ASN A 171 -18.62 -18.62 -15.77
C ASN A 171 -19.44 -17.39 -15.36
N THR A 172 -19.36 -16.96 -14.08
CA THR A 172 -19.97 -15.70 -13.67
C THR A 172 -19.22 -14.48 -14.20
N ALA A 173 -17.89 -14.50 -14.23
CA ALA A 173 -17.10 -13.40 -14.78
C ALA A 173 -17.33 -13.20 -16.30
N ASP A 174 -17.40 -14.30 -17.06
CA ASP A 174 -17.63 -14.25 -18.52
C ASP A 174 -19.02 -13.71 -18.88
N LYS A 175 -20.04 -13.98 -18.05
CA LYS A 175 -21.39 -13.40 -18.25
C LYS A 175 -21.40 -11.87 -18.17
N TYR A 176 -20.58 -11.28 -17.31
CA TYR A 176 -20.47 -9.82 -17.22
C TYR A 176 -19.58 -9.22 -18.31
N ALA A 177 -18.55 -9.95 -18.78
CA ALA A 177 -17.70 -9.52 -19.89
C ALA A 177 -18.44 -9.53 -21.24
N ASN A 178 -19.39 -10.46 -21.43
CA ASN A 178 -20.19 -10.59 -22.65
C ASN A 178 -21.37 -9.62 -22.76
N THR A 179 -21.54 -8.67 -21.82
CA THR A 179 -22.41 -7.52 -22.07
C THR A 179 -21.70 -6.60 -23.05
N THR A 180 -21.72 -6.97 -24.34
CA THR A 180 -21.22 -6.16 -25.44
C THR A 180 -21.91 -4.80 -25.36
N LEU A 181 -21.17 -3.77 -24.93
CA LEU A 181 -21.57 -2.38 -25.13
C LEU A 181 -21.96 -2.25 -26.61
N LYS A 182 -23.15 -1.71 -26.89
CA LYS A 182 -23.64 -1.52 -28.26
C LYS A 182 -22.53 -0.84 -29.06
N LYS A 183 -22.02 -1.53 -30.08
CA LYS A 183 -20.97 -1.04 -30.97
C LYS A 183 -21.53 0.21 -31.66
N THR A 184 -20.85 1.33 -31.55
CA THR A 184 -21.24 2.56 -32.25
C THR A 184 -21.12 2.29 -33.75
N GLU A 185 -22.25 2.25 -34.45
CA GLU A 185 -22.25 2.10 -35.91
C GLU A 185 -21.81 3.43 -36.55
N PRO A 186 -20.86 3.42 -37.49
CA PRO A 186 -20.49 4.61 -38.24
C PRO A 186 -21.68 5.08 -39.06
N ASN A 187 -22.23 6.26 -38.74
CA ASN A 187 -23.26 6.88 -39.55
C ASN A 187 -22.60 7.57 -40.74
N GLU A 188 -23.05 7.28 -41.96
CA GLU A 188 -22.52 7.89 -43.18
C GLU A 188 -22.77 9.40 -43.16
N PHE A 189 -21.74 10.20 -43.47
CA PHE A 189 -21.86 11.65 -43.48
C PHE A 189 -22.45 12.13 -44.81
N HIS A 190 -23.44 13.02 -44.73
CA HIS A 190 -24.06 13.64 -45.91
C HIS A 190 -23.05 14.56 -46.62
N LEU A 191 -22.45 14.10 -47.72
CA LEU A 191 -21.39 14.79 -48.47
C LEU A 191 -21.80 16.14 -49.11
N THR A 192 -23.09 16.44 -49.26
CA THR A 192 -23.53 17.61 -50.05
C THR A 192 -24.78 18.30 -49.51
N VAL A 193 -24.86 18.52 -48.20
CA VAL A 193 -25.73 19.58 -47.67
C VAL A 193 -24.83 20.53 -46.87
N PRO A 194 -24.59 21.78 -47.34
CA PRO A 194 -23.87 22.74 -46.53
C PRO A 194 -24.74 23.05 -45.31
N ASN A 195 -24.37 22.51 -44.15
CA ASN A 195 -24.98 22.93 -42.90
C ASN A 195 -24.77 24.44 -42.76
N PRO A 196 -25.84 25.22 -42.51
CA PRO A 196 -25.69 26.65 -42.30
C PRO A 196 -24.69 26.88 -41.17
N ARG A 197 -23.62 27.62 -41.44
CA ARG A 197 -22.62 27.95 -40.41
C ARG A 197 -23.32 28.81 -39.37
N ALA A 198 -23.59 28.22 -38.21
CA ALA A 198 -24.00 29.00 -37.04
C ALA A 198 -22.86 29.99 -36.73
N ILE A 199 -23.18 31.27 -36.73
CA ILE A 199 -22.28 32.30 -36.20
C ILE A 199 -21.96 31.86 -34.77
N LEU A 200 -20.68 31.73 -34.44
CA LEU A 200 -20.25 31.40 -33.08
C LEU A 200 -20.71 32.55 -32.17
N ILE A 201 -21.84 32.36 -31.51
CA ILE A 201 -22.25 33.21 -30.39
C ILE A 201 -21.17 33.00 -29.33
N PRO A 202 -20.48 34.06 -28.87
CA PRO A 202 -19.50 33.95 -27.81
C PRO A 202 -20.11 33.18 -26.64
N GLU A 203 -19.40 32.16 -26.17
CA GLU A 203 -19.84 31.35 -25.04
C GLU A 203 -20.17 32.30 -23.87
N GLN A 204 -21.44 32.34 -23.45
CA GLN A 204 -21.81 33.18 -22.32
C GLN A 204 -21.03 32.65 -21.12
N ILE A 205 -20.13 33.49 -20.60
CA ILE A 205 -19.34 33.18 -19.41
C ILE A 205 -20.32 32.67 -18.35
N PRO A 206 -20.12 31.45 -17.82
CA PRO A 206 -21.02 30.91 -16.81
C PRO A 206 -21.17 31.94 -15.70
N GLN A 207 -22.40 32.41 -15.48
CA GLN A 207 -22.68 33.30 -14.37
C GLN A 207 -22.37 32.52 -13.09
N GLN A 208 -21.24 32.82 -12.47
CA GLN A 208 -20.86 32.23 -11.20
C GLN A 208 -22.00 32.45 -10.21
N GLU A 209 -22.51 31.36 -9.63
CA GLU A 209 -23.49 31.48 -8.54
C GLU A 209 -22.93 32.43 -7.49
N LYS A 210 -23.69 33.47 -7.13
CA LYS A 210 -23.26 34.43 -6.10
C LYS A 210 -22.91 33.63 -4.85
N THR A 211 -21.66 33.78 -4.38
CA THR A 211 -21.17 33.08 -3.20
C THR A 211 -22.12 33.30 -2.03
N LYS A 212 -22.47 32.21 -1.35
CA LYS A 212 -23.30 32.26 -0.12
C LYS A 212 -22.69 33.27 0.85
N PRO A 213 -23.51 34.12 1.50
CA PRO A 213 -22.99 35.09 2.45
C PRO A 213 -22.22 34.37 3.54
N ILE A 214 -21.05 34.92 3.88
CA ILE A 214 -20.14 34.32 4.86
C ILE A 214 -20.92 34.12 6.16
N PRO A 215 -20.91 32.91 6.75
CA PRO A 215 -21.66 32.65 7.97
C PRO A 215 -21.20 33.59 9.09
N ARG A 216 -22.16 34.19 9.82
CA ARG A 216 -21.91 35.15 10.91
C ARG A 216 -20.96 34.64 12.01
N ASN A 217 -20.79 33.32 12.11
CA ASN A 217 -19.85 32.68 13.04
C ASN A 217 -18.38 32.91 12.70
N THR A 218 -18.06 33.30 11.45
CA THR A 218 -16.67 33.61 11.02
C THR A 218 -16.10 34.82 11.77
N TYR A 219 -16.95 35.77 12.16
CA TYR A 219 -16.55 36.96 12.91
C TYR A 219 -16.55 36.76 14.42
N LYS A 220 -16.98 35.58 14.92
CA LYS A 220 -16.92 35.28 16.35
C LYS A 220 -15.55 34.66 16.66
N PRO A 221 -14.84 35.12 17.71
CA PRO A 221 -13.57 34.53 18.09
C PRO A 221 -13.77 33.04 18.44
N PRO A 222 -12.83 32.16 18.05
CA PRO A 222 -12.95 30.73 18.33
C PRO A 222 -13.02 30.46 19.83
N ARG A 223 -13.82 29.45 20.20
CA ARG A 223 -14.05 29.04 21.61
C ARG A 223 -12.75 28.84 22.39
N MET A 224 -11.70 28.41 21.71
CA MET A 224 -10.36 28.25 22.27
C MET A 224 -9.78 29.56 22.83
N LYS A 225 -9.97 30.70 22.15
CA LYS A 225 -9.48 32.01 22.64
C LYS A 225 -10.16 32.42 23.95
N GLN A 226 -11.48 32.24 24.02
CA GLN A 226 -12.24 32.50 25.26
C GLN A 226 -11.82 31.58 26.41
N HIS A 227 -11.46 30.33 26.10
CA HIS A 227 -10.95 29.39 27.10
C HIS A 227 -9.58 29.82 27.64
N LEU A 228 -8.67 30.25 26.76
CA LEU A 228 -7.36 30.78 27.15
C LEU A 228 -7.46 32.05 28.00
N GLU A 229 -8.39 32.95 27.70
CA GLU A 229 -8.66 34.15 28.52
C GLU A 229 -9.12 33.79 29.93
N ARG A 230 -10.01 32.79 30.08
CA ARG A 230 -10.42 32.29 31.39
C ARG A 230 -9.25 31.69 32.18
N ILE A 231 -8.37 30.94 31.51
CA ILE A 231 -7.17 30.38 32.15
C ILE A 231 -6.23 31.51 32.60
N ARG A 232 -5.98 32.50 31.74
CA ARG A 232 -5.14 33.66 32.08
C ARG A 232 -5.67 34.42 33.30
N LEU A 233 -6.97 34.64 33.37
CA LEU A 233 -7.59 35.35 34.50
C LEU A 233 -7.49 34.54 35.81
N LYS A 234 -7.73 33.23 35.75
CA LYS A 234 -7.53 32.33 36.89
C LYS A 234 -6.07 32.28 37.36
N ASN A 235 -5.13 32.22 36.41
CA ASN A 235 -3.70 32.20 36.74
C ASN A 235 -3.26 33.52 37.38
N ARG A 236 -3.81 34.65 36.90
CA ARG A 236 -3.56 35.96 37.51
C ARG A 236 -4.09 36.02 38.94
N GLN A 237 -5.33 35.59 39.18
CA GLN A 237 -5.90 35.55 40.54
C GLN A 237 -5.05 34.70 41.49
N LYS A 238 -4.66 33.49 41.07
CA LYS A 238 -3.77 32.62 41.87
C LYS A 238 -2.42 33.27 42.15
N ALA A 239 -1.84 33.98 41.18
CA ALA A 239 -0.58 34.67 41.38
C ALA A 239 -0.71 35.83 42.37
N GLU A 240 -1.83 36.57 42.32
CA GLU A 240 -2.14 37.64 43.29
C GLU A 240 -2.36 37.06 44.70
N GLU A 241 -3.08 35.93 44.83
CA GLU A 241 -3.26 35.21 46.11
C GLU A 241 -1.92 34.73 46.70
N LEU A 242 -1.07 34.11 45.88
CA LEU A 242 0.27 33.66 46.29
C LEU A 242 1.17 34.82 46.69
N LEU A 243 1.07 35.97 46.00
CA LEU A 243 1.80 37.17 46.36
C LEU A 243 1.34 37.68 47.74
N LEU A 244 0.04 37.75 47.99
CA LEU A 244 -0.50 38.14 49.29
C LEU A 244 -0.04 37.19 50.41
N GLU A 245 -0.10 35.88 50.16
CA GLU A 245 0.38 34.87 51.11
C GLU A 245 1.88 35.02 51.40
N ALA A 246 2.69 35.24 50.35
CA ALA A 246 4.13 35.47 50.49
C ALA A 246 4.43 36.76 51.27
N ASN A 247 3.65 37.83 51.06
CA ASN A 247 3.78 39.08 51.81
C ASN A 247 3.41 38.91 53.28
N ILE A 248 2.33 38.18 53.60
CA ILE A 248 1.97 37.85 54.98
C ILE A 248 3.10 37.06 55.65
N ASN A 249 3.72 36.14 54.90
CA ASN A 249 4.78 35.27 55.40
C ASN A 249 6.20 35.86 55.29
N GLN A 250 6.35 37.11 54.82
CA GLN A 250 7.64 37.74 54.50
C GLN A 250 8.63 37.75 55.69
N PHE A 251 8.12 37.79 56.92
CA PHE A 251 8.90 37.80 58.16
C PHE A 251 8.73 36.54 59.03
N SER A 252 8.02 35.51 58.52
CA SER A 252 7.72 34.27 59.26
C SER A 252 8.98 33.50 59.66
N CYS A 253 10.07 33.63 58.90
CA CYS A 253 11.36 33.00 59.20
C CYS A 253 12.16 33.73 60.30
N ALA A 254 11.79 34.96 60.66
CA ALA A 254 12.45 35.76 61.70
C ALA A 254 11.65 35.81 63.02
N ALA A 255 10.39 35.37 63.02
CA ALA A 255 9.59 35.25 64.23
C ALA A 255 10.06 34.02 65.06
N PRO A 256 10.40 34.18 66.34
CA PRO A 256 10.72 33.04 67.20
C PRO A 256 9.47 32.17 67.37
N LYS A 257 9.54 30.94 66.87
CA LYS A 257 8.51 29.93 67.11
C LYS A 257 8.60 29.55 68.58
N PHE A 258 7.58 29.88 69.37
CA PHE A 258 7.48 29.37 70.73
C PHE A 258 7.10 27.88 70.67
N ASP A 259 8.07 27.03 71.01
CA ASP A 259 7.86 25.59 71.16
C ASP A 259 7.06 25.31 72.43
N TYR A 260 5.74 25.19 72.29
CA TYR A 260 4.91 24.49 73.27
C TYR A 260 4.77 23.04 72.82
N LYS A 261 5.18 22.15 73.72
CA LYS A 261 5.19 20.68 73.57
C LYS A 261 3.89 20.10 73.00
N CYS A 262 4.08 19.13 72.10
CA CYS A 262 3.29 17.93 71.83
C CYS A 262 1.77 17.98 72.05
N SER A 263 1.00 17.84 70.98
CA SER A 263 0.20 16.63 70.72
C SER A 263 -0.55 16.77 69.39
N ILE A 264 -0.78 15.62 68.74
CA ILE A 264 -1.41 15.42 67.43
C ILE A 264 -0.38 15.24 66.29
N ILE A 265 0.17 14.02 66.28
CA ILE A 265 0.60 13.34 65.06
C ILE A 265 -0.60 13.32 64.12
N LYS A 266 -0.58 14.13 63.06
CA LYS A 266 -1.29 13.82 61.83
C LYS A 266 -0.25 13.35 60.84
N GLU A 267 -0.36 12.09 60.50
CA GLU A 267 0.42 11.39 59.51
C GLU A 267 0.47 12.21 58.22
N PHE A 268 1.64 12.76 57.90
CA PHE A 268 1.93 13.21 56.56
C PHE A 268 2.23 11.94 55.74
N PRO A 269 1.47 11.61 54.69
CA PRO A 269 1.90 10.57 53.77
C PRO A 269 3.15 11.10 53.07
N ASN A 270 4.29 10.46 53.36
CA ASN A 270 5.54 10.64 52.67
C ASN A 270 5.35 10.38 51.17
N LEU A 271 5.00 11.40 50.39
CA LEU A 271 5.15 11.36 48.93
C LEU A 271 6.56 11.86 48.56
N ALA A 272 7.57 11.19 49.11
CA ALA A 272 8.85 11.10 48.45
C ALA A 272 8.71 9.94 47.46
N GLU A 273 8.16 10.20 46.28
CA GLU A 273 8.31 9.29 45.14
C GLU A 273 9.81 9.17 44.85
N LYS A 274 10.44 8.17 45.46
CA LYS A 274 11.81 7.78 45.15
C LYS A 274 11.78 7.28 43.71
N PHE A 275 12.26 8.12 42.79
CA PHE A 275 12.50 7.74 41.41
C PHE A 275 13.43 6.53 41.38
N GLN A 276 12.88 5.33 41.14
CA GLN A 276 13.67 4.13 40.92
C GLN A 276 13.94 3.98 39.43
N ALA A 277 15.11 4.44 38.98
CA ALA A 277 15.58 4.11 37.65
C ALA A 277 15.72 2.59 37.51
N GLN A 278 15.04 2.00 36.52
CA GLN A 278 15.22 0.58 36.19
C GLN A 278 16.68 0.34 35.79
N LYS A 279 17.41 -0.42 36.63
CA LYS A 279 18.75 -0.89 36.29
C LYS A 279 18.62 -1.91 35.16
N ILE A 280 19.11 -1.54 33.97
CA ILE A 280 19.27 -2.47 32.85
C ILE A 280 20.26 -3.56 33.31
N LYS A 281 19.79 -4.81 33.40
CA LYS A 281 20.63 -5.96 33.71
C LYS A 281 21.39 -6.39 32.45
N PHE A 282 22.48 -5.69 32.12
CA PHE A 282 23.49 -6.28 31.26
C PHE A 282 24.31 -7.26 32.11
N LYS A 283 24.30 -8.54 31.73
CA LYS A 283 25.35 -9.46 32.16
C LYS A 283 26.63 -9.02 31.44
N THR A 284 27.43 -8.17 32.09
CA THR A 284 28.81 -8.02 31.65
C THR A 284 29.57 -9.20 32.23
N ASP A 285 29.85 -10.18 31.38
CA ASP A 285 30.85 -11.21 31.67
C ASP A 285 32.22 -10.52 31.69
N ASN A 286 32.48 -9.71 32.72
CA ASN A 286 33.75 -9.05 32.97
C ASN A 286 34.73 -10.08 33.51
N THR A 287 35.08 -11.05 32.67
CA THR A 287 36.30 -11.81 32.86
C THR A 287 37.46 -10.85 32.54
N PRO A 288 38.42 -10.64 33.45
CA PRO A 288 39.56 -9.79 33.16
C PRO A 288 40.36 -10.43 32.03
N VAL A 289 40.20 -9.91 30.81
CA VAL A 289 40.97 -10.35 29.66
C VAL A 289 42.43 -9.97 29.93
N LYS A 290 43.28 -10.97 30.21
CA LYS A 290 44.72 -10.77 30.24
C LYS A 290 45.16 -10.39 28.82
N LEU A 291 45.57 -9.14 28.65
CA LEU A 291 46.08 -8.56 27.39
C LEU A 291 47.47 -9.13 27.06
N ASN A 292 47.53 -10.44 26.81
CA ASN A 292 48.72 -11.07 26.26
C ASN A 292 48.80 -10.74 24.76
N ALA A 293 50.00 -10.65 24.19
CA ALA A 293 50.20 -10.34 22.76
C ALA A 293 49.36 -11.25 21.83
N ALA A 294 49.19 -12.52 22.21
CA ALA A 294 48.34 -13.48 21.49
C ALA A 294 46.84 -13.12 21.53
N ALA A 295 46.34 -12.50 22.61
CA ALA A 295 44.95 -12.04 22.70
C ALA A 295 44.71 -10.86 21.74
N VAL A 296 45.64 -9.91 21.71
CA VAL A 296 45.58 -8.75 20.79
C VAL A 296 45.61 -9.20 19.33
N LEU A 297 46.45 -10.18 18.97
CA LEU A 297 46.50 -10.73 17.61
C LEU A 297 45.19 -11.45 17.22
N ARG A 298 44.58 -12.19 18.13
CA ARG A 298 43.28 -12.86 17.88
C ARG A 298 42.15 -11.84 17.71
N GLU A 299 42.14 -10.79 18.52
CA GLU A 299 41.19 -9.67 18.37
C GLU A 299 41.42 -8.92 17.06
N GLY A 300 42.67 -8.72 16.65
CA GLY A 300 43.02 -8.12 15.36
C GLY A 300 42.48 -8.90 14.17
N VAL A 301 42.61 -10.24 14.17
CA VAL A 301 42.04 -11.10 13.12
C VAL A 301 40.51 -11.06 13.13
N LEU A 302 39.88 -11.03 14.31
CA LEU A 302 38.43 -10.87 14.41
C LEU A 302 37.96 -9.52 13.87
N TYR A 303 38.71 -8.45 14.13
CA TYR A 303 38.42 -7.12 13.61
C TYR A 303 38.57 -7.06 12.09
N GLN A 304 39.66 -7.62 11.54
CA GLN A 304 39.86 -7.71 10.09
C GLN A 304 38.71 -8.44 9.39
N ARG A 305 38.26 -9.58 9.93
CA ARG A 305 37.10 -10.31 9.39
C ARG A 305 35.82 -9.47 9.41
N LYS A 306 35.57 -8.70 10.47
CA LYS A 306 34.42 -7.78 10.53
C LYS A 306 34.53 -6.68 9.49
N VAL A 307 35.71 -6.09 9.32
CA VAL A 307 35.95 -5.06 8.30
C VAL A 307 35.71 -5.62 6.89
N GLU A 308 36.20 -6.82 6.59
CA GLU A 308 35.95 -7.49 5.30
C GLU A 308 34.46 -7.76 5.06
N GLN A 309 33.72 -8.16 6.10
CA GLN A 309 32.27 -8.37 6.01
C GLN A 309 31.52 -7.05 5.72
N GLU A 310 31.88 -5.95 6.39
CA GLU A 310 31.28 -4.64 6.13
C GLU A 310 31.66 -4.11 4.75
N LEU A 311 32.88 -4.33 4.27
CA LEU A 311 33.28 -3.98 2.91
C LEU A 311 32.45 -4.74 1.86
N LYS A 312 32.27 -6.05 2.04
CA LYS A 312 31.40 -6.86 1.15
C LYS A 312 29.94 -6.40 1.19
N ARG A 313 29.45 -5.99 2.37
CA ARG A 313 28.11 -5.42 2.50
C ARG A 313 27.98 -4.12 1.73
N ILE A 314 28.96 -3.21 1.86
CA ILE A 314 28.99 -1.95 1.11
C ILE A 314 29.06 -2.23 -0.39
N GLU A 315 29.91 -3.17 -0.83
CA GLU A 315 30.01 -3.57 -2.23
C GLU A 315 28.70 -4.14 -2.78
N HIS A 316 28.01 -5.01 -2.02
CA HIS A 316 26.69 -5.53 -2.38
C HIS A 316 25.63 -4.43 -2.47
N LEU A 317 25.68 -3.43 -1.58
CA LEU A 317 24.80 -2.25 -1.65
C LEU A 317 25.11 -1.40 -2.89
N LEU A 318 26.39 -1.24 -3.23
CA LEU A 318 26.84 -0.55 -4.43
C LEU A 318 26.47 -1.28 -5.72
N GLN A 319 26.49 -2.62 -5.73
CA GLN A 319 26.00 -3.43 -6.85
C GLN A 319 24.51 -3.17 -7.17
N GLY A 320 23.73 -2.77 -6.16
CA GLY A 320 22.34 -2.34 -6.33
C GLY A 320 22.17 -0.94 -6.92
N ALA A 321 23.19 -0.08 -6.84
CA ALA A 321 23.20 1.24 -7.47
C ALA A 321 23.58 1.08 -8.96
N ARG A 322 22.57 0.98 -9.82
CA ARG A 322 22.79 0.90 -11.27
C ARG A 322 23.35 2.24 -11.77
N ASP A 323 24.55 2.23 -12.36
CA ASP A 323 25.15 3.41 -12.99
C ASP A 323 24.16 4.07 -13.97
N PRO A 324 23.78 5.34 -13.76
CA PRO A 324 22.79 6.02 -14.61
C PRO A 324 23.35 6.41 -15.97
N SER A 325 24.66 6.25 -16.20
CA SER A 325 25.37 6.67 -17.41
C SER A 325 24.70 6.14 -18.69
N LYS A 326 24.33 4.85 -18.72
CA LYS A 326 23.65 4.24 -19.89
C LYS A 326 22.28 4.86 -20.17
N PHE A 327 21.54 5.20 -19.11
CA PHE A 327 20.23 5.84 -19.24
C PHE A 327 20.35 7.28 -19.74
N LEU A 328 21.33 8.02 -19.24
CA LEU A 328 21.59 9.41 -19.65
C LEU A 328 22.08 9.50 -21.10
N GLU A 329 22.96 8.58 -21.52
CA GLU A 329 23.39 8.46 -22.91
C GLU A 329 22.22 8.18 -23.85
N TRP A 330 21.38 7.21 -23.49
CA TRP A 330 20.16 6.90 -24.24
C TRP A 330 19.22 8.10 -24.32
N GLN A 331 18.98 8.79 -23.20
CA GLN A 331 18.11 9.97 -23.18
C GLN A 331 18.63 11.08 -24.09
N LYS A 332 19.95 11.30 -24.11
CA LYS A 332 20.59 12.27 -25.00
C LYS A 332 20.44 11.88 -26.48
N GLN A 333 20.62 10.59 -26.80
CA GLN A 333 20.42 10.08 -28.16
C GLN A 333 18.98 10.24 -28.64
N MET A 334 17.99 9.90 -27.81
CA MET A 334 16.57 10.01 -28.19
C MET A 334 16.16 11.47 -28.43
N ARG A 335 16.60 12.40 -27.57
CA ARG A 335 16.36 13.84 -27.80
C ARG A 335 16.98 14.35 -29.10
N GLY A 336 18.16 13.86 -29.47
CA GLY A 336 18.79 14.19 -30.75
C GLY A 336 17.94 13.72 -31.93
N LYS A 337 17.52 12.45 -31.90
CA LYS A 337 16.65 11.86 -32.95
C LYS A 337 15.33 12.60 -33.09
N ASP A 338 14.68 12.96 -31.98
CA ASP A 338 13.42 13.69 -32.01
C ASP A 338 13.57 15.08 -32.65
N LEU A 339 14.68 15.78 -32.37
CA LEU A 339 14.99 17.07 -32.97
C LEU A 339 15.25 16.94 -34.47
N ASP A 340 16.04 15.96 -34.89
CA ASP A 340 16.32 15.70 -36.30
C ASP A 340 15.04 15.35 -37.06
N GLN A 341 14.16 14.56 -36.45
CA GLN A 341 12.86 14.23 -37.02
C GLN A 341 11.97 15.46 -37.18
N GLN A 342 11.92 16.35 -36.17
CA GLN A 342 11.15 17.60 -36.28
C GLN A 342 11.67 18.51 -37.40
N LEU A 343 12.99 18.62 -37.55
CA LEU A 343 13.61 19.41 -38.61
C LEU A 343 13.29 18.84 -40.00
N THR A 344 13.45 17.53 -40.18
CA THR A 344 13.14 16.85 -41.45
C THR A 344 11.66 16.96 -41.81
N GLU A 345 10.74 16.80 -40.85
CA GLU A 345 9.31 16.98 -41.06
C GLU A 345 8.94 18.42 -41.44
N ALA A 346 9.62 19.41 -40.84
CA ALA A 346 9.41 20.81 -41.17
C ALA A 346 9.90 21.12 -42.60
N GLU A 347 11.03 20.55 -43.01
CA GLU A 347 11.53 20.66 -44.39
C GLU A 347 10.63 19.97 -45.40
N CYS A 348 10.16 18.75 -45.09
CA CYS A 348 9.20 18.03 -45.93
C CYS A 348 7.91 18.83 -46.14
N ARG A 349 7.35 19.42 -45.06
CA ARG A 349 6.17 20.29 -45.15
C ARG A 349 6.41 21.53 -46.01
N LYS A 350 7.59 22.15 -45.91
CA LYS A 350 7.96 23.28 -46.77
C LYS A 350 8.02 22.87 -48.25
N LEU A 351 8.64 21.73 -48.55
CA LEU A 351 8.75 21.23 -49.93
C LEU A 351 7.38 20.83 -50.50
N GLN A 352 6.55 20.14 -49.73
CA GLN A 352 5.17 19.82 -50.11
C GLN A 352 4.36 21.08 -50.40
N GLY A 353 4.51 22.14 -49.59
CA GLY A 353 3.87 23.43 -49.84
C GLY A 353 4.29 24.06 -51.18
N LYS A 354 5.58 23.95 -51.54
CA LYS A 354 6.09 24.44 -52.84
C LYS A 354 5.56 23.62 -54.01
N LEU A 355 5.58 22.29 -53.90
CA LEU A 355 5.05 21.39 -54.94
C LEU A 355 3.55 21.64 -55.17
N SER A 356 2.76 21.74 -54.10
CA SER A 356 1.32 22.02 -54.19
C SER A 356 1.05 23.36 -54.89
N TYR A 357 1.89 24.37 -54.66
CA TYR A 357 1.77 25.66 -55.34
C TYR A 357 2.05 25.55 -56.85
N GLU A 358 3.11 24.83 -57.24
CA GLU A 358 3.44 24.59 -58.65
C GLU A 358 2.36 23.76 -59.35
N GLU A 359 1.85 22.71 -58.70
CA GLU A 359 0.73 21.90 -59.20
C GLU A 359 -0.53 22.74 -59.40
N ALA A 360 -0.85 23.65 -58.47
CA ALA A 360 -2.00 24.55 -58.60
C ALA A 360 -1.86 25.50 -59.79
N ILE A 361 -0.65 26.02 -60.06
CA ILE A 361 -0.37 26.85 -61.24
C ILE A 361 -0.58 26.04 -62.52
N LEU A 362 -0.01 24.84 -62.60
CA LEU A 362 -0.13 23.98 -63.77
C LEU A 362 -1.60 23.60 -64.01
N ALA A 363 -2.33 23.19 -62.98
CA ALA A 363 -3.76 22.88 -63.08
C ALA A 363 -4.57 24.07 -63.62
N ARG A 364 -4.26 25.29 -63.15
CA ARG A 364 -4.89 26.51 -63.67
C ARG A 364 -4.58 26.72 -65.15
N GLN A 365 -3.34 26.51 -65.58
CA GLN A 365 -2.96 26.62 -67.00
C GLN A 365 -3.69 25.59 -67.85
N TYR A 366 -3.78 24.32 -67.40
CA TYR A 366 -4.54 23.28 -68.07
C TYR A 366 -6.02 23.65 -68.23
N CYS A 367 -6.67 24.13 -67.17
CA CYS A 367 -8.07 24.60 -67.25
C CYS A 367 -8.25 25.74 -68.26
N ILE A 368 -7.32 26.69 -68.32
CA ILE A 368 -7.36 27.79 -69.29
C ILE A 368 -7.24 27.25 -70.72
N GLN A 369 -6.28 26.36 -70.99
CA GLN A 369 -6.10 25.75 -72.31
C GLN A 369 -7.31 24.92 -72.74
N GLU A 370 -7.89 24.14 -71.83
CA GLU A 370 -9.08 23.34 -72.11
C GLU A 370 -10.29 24.22 -72.42
N ASN A 371 -10.47 25.31 -71.66
CA ASN A 371 -11.53 26.30 -71.92
C ASN A 371 -11.33 27.00 -73.27
N GLN A 372 -10.10 27.32 -73.65
CA GLN A 372 -9.79 27.88 -74.97
C GLN A 372 -10.14 26.91 -76.10
N LYS A 373 -9.77 25.62 -75.97
CA LYS A 373 -10.12 24.58 -76.95
C LYS A 373 -11.65 24.44 -77.10
N LYS A 374 -12.38 24.36 -75.99
CA LYS A 374 -13.85 24.29 -75.97
C LYS A 374 -14.49 25.53 -76.60
N ALA A 375 -13.92 26.72 -76.37
CA ALA A 375 -14.39 27.96 -76.98
C ALA A 375 -14.13 28.02 -78.49
N GLY A 376 -13.01 27.46 -78.97
CA GLY A 376 -12.71 27.32 -80.40
C GLY A 376 -13.69 26.39 -81.10
N GLN A 377 -13.95 25.21 -80.53
CA GLN A 377 -14.93 24.25 -81.06
C GLN A 377 -16.33 24.88 -81.20
N LYS A 378 -16.78 25.64 -80.19
CA LYS A 378 -18.06 26.37 -80.23
C LYS A 378 -18.14 27.54 -81.22
N ARG A 379 -17.02 27.96 -81.81
CA ARG A 379 -17.00 28.98 -82.88
C ARG A 379 -17.01 28.34 -84.27
N GLU A 380 -16.63 27.07 -84.37
CA GLU A 380 -16.61 26.30 -85.62
C GLU A 380 -17.95 25.55 -85.85
N GLU A 381 -18.70 25.27 -84.78
CA GLU A 381 -20.15 25.00 -84.79
C GLU A 381 -20.97 26.27 -85.00
#